data_AF-A0AAD5Q0L3-F1
#
_entry.id   AF-A0AAD5Q0L3-F1
#
_cell.length_a   1.000
_cell.length_b   1.000
_cell.length_c   1.000
_cell.angle_alpha   90.00
_cell.angle_beta   90.00
_cell.angle_gamma   90.00
#
_symmetry.space_group_name_H-M   'P 1'
#
loop_
_entity.id
_entity.type
_entity.pdbx_description
1 polymer ?
#
loop_
_entity_poly.entity_id
_entity_poly.type
_entity_poly.pdbx_seq_one_letter_code
_entity_poly.pdbx_strand_id
1 'polypeptide(L)' 'MNIIQGKSNQYLREAILEGSLDKTRRYLTLKIGKADVGALTDSGGFSMLHVASLVGHTQIVMMLLQYGADLHALTDVRRA' A
#
# COMPACT_ATOMS: atom_id res chain seq x y z
N MET A 1 -3.89 13.97 -3.00
CA MET A 1 -4.73 12.82 -2.62
C MET A 1 -5.95 12.79 -3.53
N ASN A 2 -6.11 11.74 -4.32
CA ASN A 2 -7.33 11.57 -5.11
C ASN A 2 -8.45 11.16 -4.13
N ILE A 3 -9.47 11.99 -3.95
CA ILE A 3 -10.49 11.88 -2.88
C ILE A 3 -11.17 10.50 -2.88
N ILE A 4 -11.20 9.85 -4.04
CA ILE A 4 -11.81 8.55 -4.31
C ILE A 4 -11.05 7.39 -3.65
N GLN A 5 -9.73 7.53 -3.42
CA GLN A 5 -8.87 6.43 -2.98
C GLN A 5 -8.46 6.48 -1.50
N GLY A 6 -8.79 7.56 -0.78
CA GLY A 6 -8.40 7.71 0.63
C GLY A 6 -8.84 6.52 1.49
N LYS A 7 -10.11 6.11 1.36
CA LYS A 7 -10.66 4.94 2.07
C LYS A 7 -10.04 3.62 1.62
N SER A 8 -9.89 3.40 0.31
CA SER A 8 -9.30 2.15 -0.21
C SER A 8 -7.84 2.00 0.22
N ASN A 9 -7.08 3.08 0.29
CA ASN A 9 -5.69 3.06 0.75
C ASN A 9 -5.64 2.75 2.26
N GLN A 10 -6.54 3.33 3.05
CA GLN A 10 -6.67 2.98 4.46
C GLN A 10 -7.00 1.50 4.66
N TYR A 11 -7.97 0.96 3.92
CA TYR A 11 -8.35 -0.46 4.00
C TYR A 11 -7.26 -1.40 3.50
N LEU A 12 -6.53 -1.01 2.44
CA LEU A 12 -5.38 -1.77 1.98
C LEU A 12 -4.30 -1.83 3.07
N ARG A 13 -4.00 -0.72 3.73
CA ARG A 13 -3.03 -0.68 4.83
C ARG A 13 -3.45 -1.59 5.99
N GLU A 14 -4.71 -1.56 6.39
CA GLU A 14 -5.24 -2.45 7.42
C GLU A 14 -5.11 -3.92 7.04
N ALA A 15 -5.49 -4.29 5.80
CA ALA A 15 -5.32 -5.64 5.28
C ALA A 15 -3.85 -6.11 5.28
N ILE A 16 -2.91 -5.20 4.99
CA ILE A 16 -1.48 -5.46 5.07
C ILE A 16 -1.07 -5.70 6.52
N LEU A 17 -1.48 -4.87 7.47
CA LEU A 17 -1.15 -5.03 8.90
C LEU A 17 -1.69 -6.34 9.48
N GLU A 18 -2.85 -6.80 9.01
CA GLU A 18 -3.44 -8.08 9.39
C GLU A 18 -2.76 -9.29 8.71
N GLY A 19 -1.95 -9.08 7.66
CA GLY A 19 -1.39 -10.16 6.85
C GLY A 19 -2.38 -10.84 5.92
N SER A 20 -3.54 -10.23 5.65
CA SER A 20 -4.59 -10.84 4.83
C SER A 20 -4.32 -10.65 3.35
N LEU A 21 -3.90 -11.73 2.68
CA LEU A 21 -3.68 -11.74 1.23
C LEU A 21 -4.96 -11.48 0.43
N ASP A 22 -6.09 -12.05 0.84
CA ASP A 22 -7.35 -11.94 0.11
C ASP A 22 -7.89 -10.50 0.15
N LYS A 23 -7.85 -9.86 1.32
CA LYS A 23 -8.23 -8.45 1.46
C LYS A 23 -7.29 -7.56 0.64
N THR A 24 -5.98 -7.78 0.75
CA THR A 24 -4.96 -7.04 -0.02
C THR A 24 -5.26 -7.12 -1.52
N ARG A 25 -5.43 -8.33 -2.05
CA ARG A 25 -5.77 -8.56 -3.47
C ARG A 25 -7.06 -7.82 -3.85
N ARG A 26 -8.11 -7.95 -3.03
CA ARG A 26 -9.41 -7.35 -3.29
C ARG A 26 -9.30 -5.83 -3.48
N TYR A 27 -8.58 -5.13 -2.60
CA TYR A 27 -8.44 -3.67 -2.68
C TYR A 27 -7.56 -3.21 -3.86
N LEU A 28 -6.60 -4.04 -4.28
CA LEU A 28 -5.76 -3.81 -5.46
C LEU A 28 -6.48 -4.05 -6.80
N THR A 29 -7.60 -4.80 -6.81
CA THR A 29 -8.35 -5.14 -8.02
C THR A 29 -9.73 -4.49 -8.12
N LEU A 30 -10.08 -3.56 -7.22
CA LEU A 30 -11.37 -2.88 -7.30
C LEU A 30 -11.52 -2.15 -8.65
N LYS A 31 -12.73 -2.21 -9.25
CA LYS A 31 -13.03 -1.51 -10.50
C LYS A 31 -13.13 0.01 -10.32
N ILE A 32 -13.67 0.44 -9.17
CA ILE A 32 -13.85 1.84 -8.80
C ILE A 32 -13.20 2.03 -7.44
N GLY A 33 -12.37 3.07 -7.29
CA GLY A 33 -11.63 3.29 -6.05
C GLY A 33 -10.58 2.22 -5.78
N LYS A 34 -9.92 1.71 -6.84
CA LYS A 34 -8.72 0.86 -6.71
C LYS A 34 -7.71 1.55 -5.81
N ALA A 35 -7.18 0.83 -4.83
CA ALA A 35 -6.14 1.37 -3.97
C ALA A 35 -4.89 1.75 -4.79
N ASP A 36 -4.31 2.88 -4.45
CA ASP A 36 -3.06 3.35 -5.03
C ASP A 36 -1.88 2.71 -4.28
N VAL A 37 -1.13 1.87 -4.98
CA VAL A 37 0.05 1.16 -4.45
C VAL A 37 1.21 2.11 -4.11
N GLY A 38 1.25 3.29 -4.75
CA GLY A 38 2.24 4.33 -4.49
C GLY A 38 1.81 5.31 -3.41
N ALA A 39 0.61 5.15 -2.84
CA ALA A 39 0.14 6.05 -1.79
C ALA A 39 1.01 5.95 -0.54
N LEU A 40 1.31 7.12 0.02
CA LEU A 40 2.08 7.26 1.24
C LEU A 40 1.15 7.50 2.43
N THR A 41 1.56 7.05 3.60
CA THR A 41 0.89 7.40 4.86
C THR A 41 1.13 8.85 5.21
N ASP A 42 0.11 9.50 5.77
CA ASP A 42 0.22 10.90 6.24
C ASP A 42 1.28 11.05 7.34
N SER A 43 1.47 10.00 8.16
CA SER A 43 2.53 9.92 9.15
C SER A 43 3.78 9.27 8.55
N GLY A 44 4.85 10.06 8.34
CA GLY A 44 6.18 9.56 7.98
C GLY A 44 6.36 9.13 6.52
N GLY A 45 5.32 9.25 5.69
CA GLY A 45 5.45 9.00 4.25
C GLY A 45 5.77 7.55 3.89
N PHE A 46 5.28 6.58 4.66
CA PHE A 46 5.51 5.17 4.36
C PHE A 46 4.60 4.71 3.20
N SER A 47 5.18 4.04 2.22
CA SER A 47 4.42 3.34 1.17
C SER A 47 3.81 2.02 1.69
N MET A 48 2.86 1.45 0.95
CA MET A 48 2.32 0.11 1.24
C MET A 48 3.43 -0.96 1.33
N LEU A 49 4.49 -0.80 0.54
CA LEU A 49 5.62 -1.72 0.53
C LEU A 49 6.43 -1.65 1.83
N HIS A 50 6.63 -0.44 2.38
CA HIS A 50 7.27 -0.28 3.68
C HIS A 50 6.46 -0.97 4.78
N VAL A 51 5.13 -0.78 4.78
CA VAL A 51 4.26 -1.39 5.80
C VAL A 51 4.32 -2.92 5.70
N ALA A 52 4.19 -3.49 4.50
CA ALA A 52 4.26 -4.94 4.31
C ALA A 52 5.63 -5.54 4.69
N SER A 53 6.71 -4.81 4.39
CA SER A 53 8.08 -5.22 4.71
C SER A 53 8.36 -5.13 6.22
N LEU A 54 7.89 -4.08 6.87
CA LEU A 54 8.03 -3.88 8.32
C LEU A 54 7.37 -5.00 9.12
N VAL A 55 6.19 -5.45 8.69
CA VAL A 55 5.47 -6.55 9.35
C VAL A 55 6.03 -7.93 8.96
N GLY A 56 6.77 -8.03 7.85
CA GLY A 56 7.37 -9.29 7.38
C GLY A 56 6.47 -10.14 6.50
N HIS A 57 5.42 -9.56 5.91
CA HIS A 57 4.49 -10.28 5.04
C HIS A 57 5.01 -10.41 3.61
N THR A 58 5.99 -11.30 3.42
CA THR A 58 6.69 -11.53 2.15
C THR A 58 5.75 -11.74 0.96
N GLN A 59 4.65 -12.49 1.15
CA GLN A 59 3.67 -12.74 0.07
C GLN A 59 2.92 -11.46 -0.34
N ILE A 60 2.62 -10.58 0.61
CA ILE A 60 2.00 -9.28 0.35
C ILE A 60 3.00 -8.35 -0.32
N VAL A 61 4.28 -8.37 0.08
CA VAL A 61 5.36 -7.62 -0.58
C VAL A 61 5.43 -8.00 -2.07
N MET A 62 5.49 -9.30 -2.36
CA MET A 62 5.51 -9.78 -3.76
C MET A 62 4.26 -9.33 -4.53
N MET A 63 3.08 -9.38 -3.90
CA MET A 63 1.85 -8.92 -4.53
C MET A 63 1.89 -7.42 -4.84
N LEU A 64 2.34 -6.58 -3.90
CA LEU A 64 2.44 -5.14 -4.14
C LEU A 64 3.39 -4.82 -5.30
N LEU A 65 4.54 -5.51 -5.37
CA LEU A 65 5.50 -5.37 -6.49
C LEU A 65 4.88 -5.78 -7.83
N GLN A 66 4.14 -6.89 -7.88
CA GLN A 66 3.41 -7.31 -9.09
C GLN A 66 2.39 -6.28 -9.57
N TYR A 67 1.84 -5.48 -8.64
CA TYR A 67 0.89 -4.41 -8.95
C TYR A 67 1.55 -3.06 -9.21
N GLY A 68 2.89 -3.02 -9.33
CA GLY A 68 3.64 -1.83 -9.71
C GLY A 68 4.02 -0.90 -8.54
N ALA A 69 4.04 -1.41 -7.31
CA ALA A 69 4.62 -0.65 -6.19
C ALA A 69 6.11 -0.40 -6.48
N ASP A 70 6.56 0.84 -6.23
CA ASP A 70 7.97 1.20 -6.39
C ASP A 70 8.81 0.55 -5.28
N LEU A 71 9.70 -0.35 -5.69
CA LEU A 71 10.66 -1.03 -4.81
C LEU A 71 11.63 -0.03 -4.15
N HIS A 72 11.94 1.06 -4.83
CA HIS A 72 12.88 2.09 -4.39
C HIS A 72 12.19 3.27 -3.71
N ALA A 73 10.88 3.15 -3.43
CA ALA A 73 10.14 4.16 -2.70
C ALA A 73 10.86 4.48 -1.39
N LEU A 74 11.17 5.74 -1.17
CA LEU A 74 11.71 6.23 0.09
C LEU A 74 10.57 6.66 1.00
N THR A 75 10.74 6.52 2.31
CA THR A 75 9.87 7.21 3.26
C THR A 75 10.06 8.70 3.08
N ASP A 76 8.99 9.49 3.04
CA ASP A 76 9.10 10.94 2.86
C ASP A 76 9.82 11.58 4.07
N VAL A 77 11.14 11.73 3.96
CA VAL A 77 11.96 12.54 4.88
C VAL A 77 12.36 13.88 4.27
N ARG A 78 12.01 14.17 3.01
CA ARG A 78 12.22 15.44 2.33
C ARG A 78 11.74 15.33 0.88
N ARG A 79 10.64 15.99 0.54
CA ARG A 79 10.54 16.62 -0.79
C ARG A 79 11.69 17.62 -0.90
N ALA A 80 12.67 17.34 -1.76
CA ALA A 80 13.61 18.34 -2.22
C ALA A 80 12.87 19.39 -3.07
#